data_AF-A0AAE1JLE0-F1
#
_entry.id   AF-A0AAE1JLE0-F1
#
_cell.length_a   1.000
_cell.length_b   1.000
_cell.length_c   1.000
_cell.angle_alpha   90.00
_cell.angle_beta   90.00
_cell.angle_gamma   90.00
#
_symmetry.space_group_name_H-M   'P 1'
#
loop_
_entity.id
_entity.type
_entity.pdbx_description
1 polymer ?
#
loop_
_entity_poly.entity_id
_entity_poly.type
_entity_poly.pdbx_seq_one_letter_code
_entity_poly.pdbx_strand_id
1 'polypeptide(L)'
;MASVQSPSSSPLRLFVDKERNKVVVGEASGDFIDALLSFLTLPLGTIIRLRSAEIGCISNLYRSVQNFNTQVFWNGICKKMLLCPRNPCEKHCQKLRFSVDDTEPTKYLMCGSCRPYGWASFFAGASCSCGKLIDQEVKLPEEEDNNLKGDGVFVRGESIYLIFDDLTVLQTSTRNTIHQLIQLGYTDFTKLTEISPKVGLNQIMDLLNRALISTSSLTDVFLGREAGGSMSSFTPLLASQNVSGSGPSFNLQITVSKSKNKILYAEAKEDFTDFLFSFLSMPLGSTLKLLDGNINIGSMHNLYKSVKGLNPSWFGRYRSKRRPFSPLLDLKVAYQNGCKNQPLDVHEEECPRRTDYSSQVFEPRCANGSGQAVGFVKRPSLFAVMDDLQVTPLTSTSSISFLQKLHVPFNDLEEYKVTIHKTEALNLLGASLTSKAALTNGLSYLVKKQEEEAST
;
A
#
# COMPACT_ATOMS: atom_id res chain seq x y z
N MET A 1 -6.98 -39.48 -19.29
CA MET A 1 -5.97 -39.14 -20.31
C MET A 1 -5.12 -38.02 -19.77
N ALA A 2 -3.83 -38.29 -19.57
CA ALA A 2 -2.87 -37.35 -18.99
C ALA A 2 -2.74 -36.10 -19.88
N SER A 3 -2.92 -34.92 -19.30
CA SER A 3 -2.66 -33.65 -19.98
C SER A 3 -1.16 -33.51 -20.17
N VAL A 4 -0.75 -33.41 -21.43
CA VAL A 4 0.61 -33.06 -21.86
C VAL A 4 1.00 -31.74 -21.19
N GLN A 5 1.93 -31.79 -20.25
CA GLN A 5 2.62 -30.59 -19.74
C GLN A 5 3.38 -29.96 -20.91
N SER A 6 3.04 -28.72 -21.23
CA SER A 6 3.90 -27.86 -22.06
C SER A 6 5.27 -27.73 -21.38
N PRO A 7 6.37 -27.65 -22.15
CA PRO A 7 7.71 -27.58 -21.59
C PRO A 7 7.81 -26.34 -20.70
N SER A 8 8.26 -26.52 -19.46
CA SER A 8 8.44 -25.47 -18.47
C SER A 8 9.48 -24.45 -18.96
N SER A 9 9.03 -23.46 -19.73
CA SER A 9 9.79 -22.29 -20.10
C SER A 9 10.32 -21.61 -18.83
N SER A 10 11.59 -21.23 -18.82
CA SER A 10 12.20 -20.49 -17.72
C SER A 10 11.38 -19.21 -17.46
N PRO A 11 11.01 -18.90 -16.20
CA PRO A 11 10.14 -17.75 -15.89
C PRO A 11 10.75 -16.40 -16.29
N LEU A 12 12.08 -16.35 -16.45
CA LEU A 12 12.83 -15.15 -16.78
C LEU A 12 14.11 -15.52 -17.54
N ARG A 13 14.35 -14.84 -18.68
CA ARG A 13 15.63 -14.79 -19.39
C ARG A 13 16.11 -13.35 -19.41
N LEU A 14 17.37 -13.09 -19.08
CA LEU A 14 17.94 -11.75 -19.00
C LEU A 14 19.07 -11.57 -20.00
N PHE A 15 19.13 -10.41 -20.63
CA PHE A 15 20.20 -9.97 -21.49
C PHE A 15 21.04 -8.93 -20.75
N VAL A 16 22.29 -9.27 -20.49
CA VAL A 16 23.20 -8.55 -19.59
C VAL A 16 24.35 -7.96 -20.36
N ASP A 17 24.60 -6.67 -20.16
CA ASP A 17 25.87 -6.04 -20.53
C ASP A 17 26.89 -6.37 -19.44
N LYS A 18 27.85 -7.24 -19.78
CA LYS A 18 28.91 -7.68 -18.86
C LYS A 18 29.93 -6.59 -18.57
N GLU A 19 30.18 -5.67 -19.51
CA GLU A 19 31.12 -4.57 -19.31
C GLU A 19 30.57 -3.59 -18.27
N ARG A 20 29.26 -3.35 -18.31
CA ARG A 20 28.55 -2.45 -17.37
C ARG A 20 28.00 -3.16 -16.13
N ASN A 21 28.11 -4.49 -16.06
CA ASN A 21 27.47 -5.36 -15.06
C ASN A 21 26.00 -4.96 -14.82
N LYS A 22 25.22 -4.92 -15.91
CA LYS A 22 23.86 -4.38 -15.91
C LYS A 22 22.91 -5.26 -16.72
N VAL A 23 21.74 -5.54 -16.14
CA VAL A 23 20.60 -6.09 -16.88
C VAL A 23 20.06 -5.01 -17.82
N VAL A 24 20.01 -5.31 -19.11
CA VAL A 24 19.51 -4.37 -20.12
C VAL A 24 18.03 -4.59 -20.37
N VAL A 25 17.66 -5.83 -20.61
CA VAL A 25 16.29 -6.26 -20.87
C VAL A 25 16.15 -7.73 -20.51
N GLY A 26 14.95 -8.17 -20.17
CA GLY A 26 14.60 -9.56 -19.96
C GLY A 26 13.34 -9.94 -20.71
N GLU A 27 13.23 -11.22 -21.05
CA GLU A 27 12.02 -11.87 -21.51
C GLU A 27 11.43 -12.68 -20.35
N ALA A 28 10.23 -12.30 -19.91
CA ALA A 28 9.56 -12.87 -18.75
C ALA A 28 8.26 -13.58 -19.13
N SER A 29 7.92 -14.65 -18.42
CA SER A 29 6.64 -15.33 -18.55
C SER A 29 5.49 -14.54 -17.90
N GLY A 30 4.25 -14.84 -18.28
CA GLY A 30 3.06 -14.31 -17.62
C GLY A 30 3.07 -14.51 -16.09
N ASP A 31 3.44 -15.70 -15.61
CA ASP A 31 3.56 -16.00 -14.16
C ASP A 31 4.50 -15.04 -13.42
N PHE A 32 5.64 -14.69 -14.04
CA PHE A 32 6.61 -13.79 -13.42
C PHE A 32 6.08 -12.36 -13.39
N ILE A 33 5.44 -11.91 -14.47
CA ILE A 33 4.80 -10.60 -14.53
C ILE A 33 3.64 -10.51 -13.55
N ASP A 34 2.80 -11.54 -13.44
CA ASP A 34 1.71 -11.59 -12.48
C ASP A 34 2.22 -11.45 -11.03
N ALA A 35 3.34 -12.09 -10.70
CA ALA A 35 3.99 -11.95 -9.41
C ALA A 35 4.45 -10.51 -9.15
N LEU A 36 5.06 -9.84 -10.14
CA LEU A 36 5.46 -8.43 -9.99
C LEU A 36 4.24 -7.51 -9.86
N LEU A 37 3.23 -7.69 -10.71
CA LEU A 37 2.02 -6.88 -10.69
C LEU A 37 1.23 -7.05 -9.37
N SER A 38 1.35 -8.20 -8.71
CA SER A 38 0.77 -8.42 -7.38
C SER A 38 1.31 -7.46 -6.32
N PHE A 39 2.53 -6.91 -6.48
CA PHE A 39 3.09 -5.93 -5.55
C PHE A 39 2.21 -4.69 -5.40
N LEU A 40 1.53 -4.29 -6.48
CA LEU A 40 0.61 -3.15 -6.48
C LEU A 40 -0.63 -3.41 -5.63
N THR A 41 -1.00 -4.68 -5.41
CA THR A 41 -2.17 -5.07 -4.61
C THR A 41 -1.87 -5.10 -3.11
N LEU A 42 -0.59 -5.18 -2.72
CA LEU A 42 -0.19 -5.30 -1.33
C LEU A 42 -0.49 -4.00 -0.57
N PRO A 43 -1.18 -4.07 0.57
CA PRO A 43 -1.26 -2.95 1.50
C PRO A 43 0.14 -2.54 1.99
N LEU A 44 0.36 -1.25 2.23
CA LEU A 44 1.65 -0.73 2.71
C LEU A 44 2.10 -1.38 4.03
N GLY A 45 1.16 -1.67 4.93
CA GLY A 45 1.43 -2.39 6.18
C GLY A 45 1.91 -3.83 5.95
N THR A 46 1.40 -4.52 4.92
CA THR A 46 1.87 -5.85 4.52
C THR A 46 3.30 -5.79 4.00
N ILE A 47 3.61 -4.81 3.14
CA ILE A 47 4.97 -4.61 2.59
C ILE A 47 5.98 -4.39 3.73
N ILE A 48 5.67 -3.51 4.68
CA ILE A 48 6.54 -3.22 5.83
C ILE A 48 6.73 -4.48 6.69
N ARG A 49 5.63 -5.19 7.00
CA ARG A 49 5.66 -6.41 7.81
C ARG A 49 6.53 -7.51 7.21
N LEU A 50 6.43 -7.74 5.90
CA LEU A 50 7.10 -8.85 5.23
C LEU A 50 8.62 -8.76 5.29
N ARG A 51 9.21 -7.55 5.32
CA ARG A 51 10.65 -7.40 5.08
C ARG A 51 11.35 -6.34 5.92
N SER A 52 10.67 -5.68 6.86
CA SER A 52 11.25 -4.57 7.64
C SER A 52 11.89 -3.49 6.74
N ALA A 53 11.36 -3.32 5.53
CA ALA A 53 11.84 -2.30 4.60
C ALA A 53 11.54 -0.92 5.21
N GLU A 54 12.57 -0.08 5.38
CA GLU A 54 12.41 1.30 5.81
C GLU A 54 11.87 2.14 4.65
N ILE A 55 10.54 2.15 4.50
CA ILE A 55 9.83 3.04 3.58
C ILE A 55 9.44 4.28 4.36
N GLY A 56 10.17 5.38 4.12
CA GLY A 56 9.94 6.69 4.72
C GLY A 56 9.52 6.66 6.19
N CYS A 57 8.50 7.44 6.53
CA CYS A 57 7.88 7.52 7.85
C CYS A 57 6.77 6.47 8.06
N ILE A 58 6.23 5.83 7.02
CA ILE A 58 5.16 4.82 7.20
C ILE A 58 5.65 3.64 8.06
N SER A 59 6.94 3.32 8.00
CA SER A 59 7.56 2.32 8.86
C SER A 59 7.41 2.66 10.36
N ASN A 60 7.51 3.93 10.73
CA ASN A 60 7.31 4.40 12.11
C ASN A 60 5.84 4.35 12.53
N LEU A 61 4.93 4.61 11.60
CA LEU A 61 3.50 4.47 11.82
C LEU A 61 3.14 3.01 12.13
N TYR A 62 3.64 2.05 11.33
CA TYR A 62 3.48 0.61 11.59
C TYR A 62 4.04 0.22 12.95
N ARG A 63 5.26 0.67 13.28
CA ARG A 63 5.92 0.41 14.57
C ARG A 63 5.12 0.99 15.75
N SER A 64 4.49 2.15 15.58
CA SER A 64 3.63 2.76 16.60
C SER A 64 2.44 1.84 16.90
N VAL A 65 1.73 1.36 15.88
CA VAL A 65 0.63 0.38 16.04
C VAL A 65 1.13 -0.89 16.74
N GLN A 66 2.29 -1.42 16.34
CA GLN A 66 2.87 -2.63 16.93
C GLN A 66 3.09 -2.47 18.44
N ASN A 67 3.64 -1.33 18.86
CA ASN A 67 4.02 -1.02 20.24
C ASN A 67 2.83 -0.65 21.13
N PHE A 68 1.70 -0.22 20.58
CA PHE A 68 0.53 0.17 21.38
C PHE A 68 -0.11 -1.00 22.11
N ASN A 69 -0.62 -0.77 23.33
CA ASN A 69 -1.51 -1.73 23.98
C ASN A 69 -2.84 -1.81 23.21
N THR A 70 -3.45 -2.99 23.17
CA THR A 70 -4.77 -3.21 22.56
C THR A 70 -5.85 -2.26 23.10
N GLN A 71 -5.72 -1.77 24.34
CA GLN A 71 -6.66 -0.81 24.96
C GLN A 71 -6.75 0.55 24.23
N VAL A 72 -5.77 0.91 23.41
CA VAL A 72 -5.81 2.10 22.55
C VAL A 72 -6.84 1.94 21.43
N PHE A 73 -7.12 0.71 21.02
CA PHE A 73 -8.05 0.36 19.95
C PHE A 73 -9.42 -0.03 20.50
N TRP A 74 -10.46 -0.03 19.66
CA TRP A 74 -11.78 -0.54 20.07
C TRP A 74 -11.73 -1.99 20.55
N ASN A 75 -10.91 -2.80 19.89
CA ASN A 75 -10.74 -4.22 20.17
C ASN A 75 -9.43 -4.71 19.53
N GLY A 76 -9.05 -5.95 19.84
CA GLY A 76 -7.88 -6.61 19.25
C GLY A 76 -7.95 -6.78 17.73
N ILE A 77 -9.16 -6.80 17.16
CA ILE A 77 -9.36 -6.93 15.71
C ILE A 77 -8.86 -5.66 14.99
N CYS A 78 -9.21 -4.47 15.48
CA CYS A 78 -8.72 -3.20 14.91
C CYS A 78 -7.20 -3.12 14.87
N LYS A 79 -6.51 -3.50 15.97
CA LYS A 79 -5.04 -3.55 15.98
C LYS A 79 -4.51 -4.54 14.94
N LYS A 80 -5.11 -5.73 14.85
CA LYS A 80 -4.70 -6.77 13.90
C LYS A 80 -4.92 -6.35 12.45
N MET A 81 -6.00 -5.62 12.14
CA MET A 81 -6.28 -5.10 10.81
C MET A 81 -5.20 -4.12 10.32
N LEU A 82 -4.60 -3.34 11.22
CA LEU A 82 -3.52 -2.41 10.87
C LEU A 82 -2.16 -3.12 10.73
N LEU A 83 -1.92 -4.19 11.49
CA LEU A 83 -0.67 -4.97 11.44
C LEU A 83 -0.64 -6.01 10.31
N CYS A 84 -1.80 -6.59 9.99
CA CYS A 84 -2.02 -7.59 8.96
C CYS A 84 -3.25 -7.19 8.11
N PRO A 85 -3.16 -6.06 7.38
CA PRO A 85 -4.26 -5.60 6.53
C PRO A 85 -4.55 -6.59 5.41
N ARG A 86 -5.82 -6.66 5.00
CA ARG A 86 -6.23 -7.56 3.91
C ARG A 86 -5.86 -7.00 2.55
N ASN A 87 -5.50 -7.91 1.66
CA ASN A 87 -5.33 -7.61 0.24
C ASN A 87 -6.70 -7.60 -0.47
N PRO A 88 -7.08 -6.51 -1.15
CA PRO A 88 -8.34 -6.46 -1.91
C PRO A 88 -8.40 -7.48 -3.05
N CYS A 89 -7.25 -7.86 -3.61
CA CYS A 89 -7.13 -8.83 -4.67
C CYS A 89 -6.81 -10.26 -4.17
N GLU A 90 -7.05 -10.56 -2.89
CA GLU A 90 -6.73 -11.84 -2.24
C GLU A 90 -7.12 -13.06 -3.09
N LYS A 91 -8.38 -13.17 -3.52
CA LYS A 91 -8.87 -14.31 -4.31
C LYS A 91 -8.08 -14.53 -5.61
N HIS A 92 -7.59 -13.46 -6.23
CA HIS A 92 -6.79 -13.53 -7.45
C HIS A 92 -5.35 -13.92 -7.10
N CYS A 93 -4.78 -13.28 -6.07
CA CYS A 93 -3.41 -13.50 -5.65
C CYS A 93 -3.16 -14.92 -5.13
N GLN A 94 -4.17 -15.61 -4.60
CA GLN A 94 -4.08 -17.03 -4.23
C GLN A 94 -3.75 -17.97 -5.41
N LYS A 95 -3.99 -17.52 -6.65
CA LYS A 95 -3.69 -18.28 -7.87
C LYS A 95 -2.27 -18.03 -8.40
N LEU A 96 -1.53 -17.10 -7.78
CA LEU A 96 -0.18 -16.75 -8.21
C LEU A 96 0.76 -17.94 -8.00
N ARG A 97 1.62 -18.18 -9.00
CA ARG A 97 2.74 -19.11 -8.85
C ARG A 97 3.73 -18.67 -7.76
N PHE A 98 3.92 -17.37 -7.61
CA PHE A 98 4.78 -16.77 -6.58
C PHE A 98 3.96 -15.77 -5.76
N SER A 99 3.30 -16.24 -4.69
CA SER A 99 2.61 -15.35 -3.75
C SER A 99 3.57 -14.87 -2.67
N VAL A 100 3.77 -13.56 -2.61
CA VAL A 100 4.53 -12.88 -1.54
C VAL A 100 3.68 -12.54 -0.32
N ASP A 101 2.36 -12.47 -0.50
CA ASP A 101 1.42 -12.23 0.58
C ASP A 101 1.26 -13.52 1.39
N ASP A 102 1.63 -13.45 2.66
CA ASP A 102 1.54 -14.52 3.66
C ASP A 102 0.29 -14.37 4.56
N THR A 103 -0.64 -13.48 4.20
CA THR A 103 -1.89 -13.30 4.93
C THR A 103 -2.78 -14.52 4.77
N GLU A 104 -3.27 -15.05 5.89
CA GLU A 104 -4.21 -16.17 5.91
C GLU A 104 -5.51 -15.84 5.16
N PRO A 105 -6.06 -16.80 4.38
CA PRO A 105 -7.30 -16.61 3.65
C PRO A 105 -8.46 -16.09 4.50
N THR A 106 -9.24 -15.16 3.94
CA THR A 106 -10.44 -14.61 4.60
C THR A 106 -11.45 -15.72 4.89
N LYS A 107 -11.70 -15.94 6.18
CA LYS A 107 -12.73 -16.87 6.68
C LYS A 107 -14.04 -16.13 6.91
N TYR A 108 -15.15 -16.81 6.64
CA TYR A 108 -16.49 -16.33 6.96
C TYR A 108 -17.01 -17.08 8.18
N LEU A 109 -17.19 -16.37 9.29
CA LEU A 109 -17.53 -16.93 10.59
C LEU A 109 -18.94 -16.51 10.98
N MET A 110 -19.68 -17.41 11.64
CA MET A 110 -21.01 -17.13 12.19
C MET A 110 -21.10 -17.56 13.66
N CYS A 111 -22.01 -16.95 14.41
CA CYS A 111 -22.34 -17.43 15.75
C CYS A 111 -23.10 -18.76 15.67
N GLY A 112 -22.54 -19.83 16.24
CA GLY A 112 -23.16 -21.15 16.24
C GLY A 112 -24.49 -21.21 16.99
N SER A 113 -24.66 -20.40 18.05
CA SER A 113 -25.87 -20.40 18.88
C SER A 113 -27.02 -19.55 18.34
N CYS A 114 -26.76 -18.69 17.36
CA CYS A 114 -27.76 -17.79 16.80
C CYS A 114 -28.11 -18.12 15.35
N ARG A 115 -27.69 -19.29 14.83
CA ARG A 115 -28.01 -19.65 13.44
C ARG A 115 -29.53 -19.79 13.22
N PRO A 116 -30.07 -19.35 12.07
CA PRO A 116 -29.39 -18.70 10.93
C PRO A 116 -29.27 -17.16 11.04
N TYR A 117 -29.91 -16.54 12.03
CA TYR A 117 -30.08 -15.08 12.15
C TYR A 117 -28.98 -14.35 12.95
N GLY A 118 -27.92 -15.07 13.32
CA GLY A 118 -26.82 -14.57 14.14
C GLY A 118 -25.90 -13.62 13.41
N TRP A 119 -25.05 -12.93 14.17
CA TRP A 119 -24.02 -12.09 13.58
C TRP A 119 -22.98 -12.91 12.83
N ALA A 120 -22.52 -12.35 11.72
CA ALA A 120 -21.41 -12.87 10.94
C ALA A 120 -20.18 -11.96 11.08
N SER A 121 -18.99 -12.54 10.95
CA SER A 121 -17.74 -11.79 11.00
C SER A 121 -16.76 -12.38 10.00
N PHE A 122 -15.97 -11.52 9.39
CA PHE A 122 -14.80 -11.97 8.65
C PHE A 122 -13.57 -12.14 9.55
N PHE A 123 -13.62 -11.67 10.80
CA PHE A 123 -12.51 -11.65 11.73
C PHE A 123 -12.77 -12.59 12.91
N ALA A 124 -11.78 -13.40 13.25
CA ALA A 124 -11.82 -14.22 14.46
C ALA A 124 -11.79 -13.34 15.72
N GLY A 125 -12.45 -13.80 16.79
CA GLY A 125 -12.50 -13.11 18.08
C GLY A 125 -13.59 -12.04 18.19
N ALA A 126 -14.48 -11.93 17.20
CA ALA A 126 -15.65 -11.08 17.29
C ALA A 126 -16.72 -11.69 18.22
N SER A 127 -17.42 -10.84 18.96
CA SER A 127 -18.50 -11.25 19.86
C SER A 127 -19.86 -11.02 19.22
N CYS A 128 -20.75 -12.01 19.34
CA CYS A 128 -22.14 -11.89 18.91
C CYS A 128 -22.97 -11.15 19.96
N SER A 129 -24.12 -10.61 19.56
CA SER A 129 -25.12 -10.02 20.46
C SER A 129 -25.60 -10.94 21.59
N CYS A 130 -25.49 -12.27 21.44
CA CYS A 130 -25.81 -13.24 22.49
C CYS A 130 -24.69 -13.45 23.53
N GLY A 131 -23.55 -12.74 23.40
CA GLY A 131 -22.40 -12.84 24.28
C GLY A 131 -21.40 -13.96 23.94
N LYS A 132 -21.73 -14.86 23.00
CA LYS A 132 -20.81 -15.90 22.51
C LYS A 132 -19.93 -15.41 21.35
N LEU A 133 -18.80 -16.08 21.13
CA LEU A 133 -17.89 -15.78 20.03
C LEU A 133 -18.46 -16.18 18.67
N ILE A 134 -18.09 -15.42 17.64
CA ILE A 134 -18.35 -15.71 16.23
C ILE A 134 -17.15 -16.52 15.70
N ASP A 135 -17.21 -17.85 15.83
CA ASP A 135 -16.08 -18.75 15.60
C ASP A 135 -16.37 -19.92 14.65
N GLN A 136 -17.63 -20.13 14.26
CA GLN A 136 -18.00 -21.22 13.35
C GLN A 136 -17.79 -20.81 11.90
N GLU A 137 -16.77 -21.38 11.26
CA GLU A 137 -16.52 -21.19 9.85
C GLU A 137 -17.65 -21.76 8.98
N VAL A 138 -17.99 -21.04 7.93
CA VAL A 138 -19.02 -21.43 6.95
C VAL A 138 -18.39 -21.44 5.58
N LYS A 139 -18.48 -22.59 4.93
CA LYS A 139 -18.07 -22.71 3.53
C LYS A 139 -19.05 -21.95 2.66
N LEU A 140 -18.48 -21.01 1.94
CA LEU A 140 -19.13 -20.09 1.07
C LEU A 140 -19.10 -20.71 -0.35
N PRO A 141 -20.23 -20.76 -1.11
CA PRO A 141 -20.22 -21.30 -2.47
C PRO A 141 -19.10 -20.69 -3.30
N GLU A 142 -18.29 -21.53 -3.94
CA GLU A 142 -17.25 -21.10 -4.87
C GLU A 142 -17.92 -20.48 -6.10
N GLU A 143 -17.51 -19.28 -6.50
CA GLU A 143 -17.91 -18.73 -7.79
C GLU A 143 -17.25 -19.56 -8.89
N GLU A 144 -18.01 -19.96 -9.92
CA GLU A 144 -17.42 -20.62 -11.09
C GLU A 144 -16.35 -19.69 -11.68
N ASP A 145 -15.11 -20.14 -11.61
CA ASP A 145 -13.97 -19.45 -12.18
C ASP A 145 -14.10 -19.49 -13.71
N ASN A 146 -14.72 -18.45 -14.27
CA ASN A 146 -14.90 -18.29 -15.72
C ASN A 146 -13.57 -18.04 -16.46
N ASN A 147 -12.43 -18.19 -15.79
CA ASN A 147 -11.12 -18.13 -16.39
C ASN A 147 -10.99 -19.22 -17.45
N LEU A 148 -10.84 -18.79 -18.70
CA LEU A 148 -10.53 -19.70 -19.81
C LEU A 148 -9.15 -20.32 -19.55
N LYS A 149 -8.99 -21.60 -19.89
CA LYS A 149 -7.67 -22.25 -19.97
C LYS A 149 -6.71 -21.33 -20.75
N GLY A 150 -5.65 -20.84 -20.11
CA GLY A 150 -4.59 -20.02 -20.72
C GLY A 150 -4.50 -18.56 -20.23
N ASP A 151 -5.48 -18.06 -19.47
CA ASP A 151 -5.38 -16.73 -18.84
C ASP A 151 -4.58 -16.80 -17.52
N GLY A 152 -3.66 -15.84 -17.32
CA GLY A 152 -2.94 -15.66 -16.06
C GLY A 152 -3.78 -14.88 -15.04
N VAL A 153 -3.18 -14.52 -13.91
CA VAL A 153 -3.86 -13.84 -12.79
C VAL A 153 -4.24 -12.41 -13.17
N PHE A 154 -3.30 -11.65 -13.72
CA PHE A 154 -3.50 -10.27 -14.16
C PHE A 154 -3.25 -10.11 -15.67
N VAL A 155 -2.27 -10.82 -16.20
CA VAL A 155 -1.90 -10.79 -17.62
C VAL A 155 -2.14 -12.14 -18.31
N ARG A 156 -1.96 -12.22 -19.63
CA ARG A 156 -2.09 -13.49 -20.36
C ARG A 156 -0.96 -14.45 -19.98
N GLY A 157 -1.31 -15.67 -19.56
CA GLY A 157 -0.35 -16.64 -19.03
C GLY A 157 0.63 -17.16 -20.08
N GLU A 158 0.14 -17.42 -21.30
CA GLU A 158 0.95 -17.97 -22.41
C GLU A 158 1.81 -16.92 -23.15
N SER A 159 1.79 -15.67 -22.68
CA SER A 159 2.50 -14.56 -23.30
C SER A 159 3.89 -14.33 -22.72
N ILE A 160 4.80 -13.84 -23.55
CA ILE A 160 6.13 -13.35 -23.15
C ILE A 160 6.07 -11.83 -23.09
N TYR A 161 6.66 -11.26 -22.04
CA TYR A 161 6.75 -9.83 -21.81
C TYR A 161 8.21 -9.38 -21.78
N LEU A 162 8.45 -8.16 -22.26
CA LEU A 162 9.75 -7.50 -22.05
C LEU A 162 9.72 -6.83 -20.69
N ILE A 163 10.78 -7.04 -19.92
CA ILE A 163 11.00 -6.36 -18.65
C ILE A 163 12.37 -5.68 -18.64
N PHE A 164 12.43 -4.45 -18.16
CA PHE A 164 13.67 -3.70 -18.04
C PHE A 164 14.17 -3.69 -16.59
N ASP A 165 15.42 -3.25 -16.40
CA ASP A 165 16.07 -3.23 -15.10
C ASP A 165 15.28 -2.47 -14.02
N ASP A 166 14.58 -1.43 -14.45
CA ASP A 166 13.73 -0.58 -13.62
C ASP A 166 12.30 -1.10 -13.45
N LEU A 167 12.05 -2.37 -13.81
CA LEU A 167 10.75 -3.05 -13.83
C LEU A 167 9.71 -2.41 -14.76
N THR A 168 10.13 -1.61 -15.74
CA THR A 168 9.25 -1.26 -16.86
C THR A 168 8.87 -2.54 -17.61
N VAL A 169 7.58 -2.75 -17.85
CA VAL A 169 7.04 -3.92 -18.56
C VAL A 169 6.41 -3.46 -19.87
N LEU A 170 6.83 -4.08 -20.97
CA LEU A 170 6.29 -3.84 -22.30
C LEU A 170 5.83 -5.14 -22.95
N GLN A 171 4.93 -4.98 -23.92
CA GLN A 171 4.61 -6.07 -24.83
C GLN A 171 5.83 -6.44 -25.66
N THR A 172 6.09 -7.75 -25.78
CA THR A 172 7.12 -8.28 -26.68
C THR A 172 6.74 -8.00 -28.13
N SER A 173 7.56 -7.19 -28.80
CA SER A 173 7.55 -7.04 -30.25
C SER A 173 8.95 -6.62 -30.70
N THR A 174 9.39 -7.09 -31.88
CA THR A 174 10.71 -6.75 -32.43
C THR A 174 10.92 -5.23 -32.49
N ARG A 175 9.88 -4.48 -32.84
CA ARG A 175 9.89 -3.01 -32.86
C ARG A 175 10.16 -2.42 -31.47
N ASN A 176 9.46 -2.90 -30.43
CA ASN A 176 9.65 -2.41 -29.07
C ASN A 176 11.06 -2.72 -28.55
N THR A 177 11.54 -3.95 -28.78
CA THR A 177 12.89 -4.37 -28.37
C THR A 177 13.95 -3.49 -29.01
N ILE A 178 13.92 -3.31 -30.34
CA ILE A 178 14.90 -2.49 -31.06
C ILE A 178 14.83 -1.02 -30.59
N HIS A 179 13.63 -0.45 -30.53
CA HIS A 179 13.44 0.94 -30.13
C HIS A 179 14.01 1.22 -28.73
N GLN A 180 13.70 0.37 -27.75
CA GLN A 180 14.17 0.52 -26.38
C GLN A 180 15.69 0.33 -26.27
N LEU A 181 16.26 -0.67 -26.95
CA LEU A 181 17.70 -0.88 -26.95
C LEU A 181 18.48 0.30 -27.54
N ILE A 182 17.99 0.89 -28.63
CA ILE A 182 18.56 2.11 -29.22
C ILE A 182 18.47 3.28 -28.22
N GLN A 183 17.33 3.46 -27.55
CA GLN A 183 17.17 4.49 -26.51
C GLN A 183 18.13 4.29 -25.32
N LEU A 184 18.47 3.04 -24.99
CA LEU A 184 19.45 2.69 -23.97
C LEU A 184 20.92 2.79 -24.46
N GLY A 185 21.13 3.17 -25.74
CA GLY A 185 22.45 3.39 -26.33
C GLY A 185 23.11 2.13 -26.91
N TYR A 186 22.36 1.05 -27.14
CA TYR A 186 22.87 -0.16 -27.79
C TYR A 186 22.58 -0.14 -29.29
N THR A 187 23.62 -0.41 -30.08
CA THR A 187 23.56 -0.47 -31.56
C THR A 187 23.41 -1.89 -32.10
N ASP A 188 23.77 -2.89 -31.30
CA ASP A 188 23.71 -4.30 -31.65
C ASP A 188 23.63 -5.18 -30.37
N PHE A 189 23.33 -6.46 -30.56
CA PHE A 189 23.22 -7.45 -29.48
C PHE A 189 24.54 -8.12 -29.11
N THR A 190 25.64 -7.87 -29.82
CA THR A 190 26.91 -8.62 -29.64
C THR A 190 27.52 -8.43 -28.26
N LYS A 191 27.19 -7.30 -27.61
CA LYS A 191 27.64 -6.96 -26.25
C LYS A 191 26.78 -7.56 -25.14
N LEU A 192 25.67 -8.21 -25.47
CA LEU A 192 24.73 -8.74 -24.50
C LEU A 192 24.92 -10.24 -24.33
N THR A 193 25.02 -10.71 -23.08
CA THR A 193 25.01 -12.13 -22.74
C THR A 193 23.64 -12.52 -22.20
N GLU A 194 23.08 -13.61 -22.72
CA GLU A 194 21.87 -14.22 -22.17
C GLU A 194 22.21 -15.03 -20.91
N ILE A 195 21.43 -14.80 -19.84
CA ILE A 195 21.44 -15.62 -18.62
C ILE A 195 20.00 -16.01 -18.26
N SER A 196 19.84 -17.20 -17.69
CA SER A 196 18.54 -17.71 -17.23
C SER A 196 18.60 -17.98 -15.73
N PRO A 197 18.36 -16.96 -14.89
CA PRO A 197 18.49 -17.10 -13.44
C PRO A 197 17.41 -18.03 -12.88
N LYS A 198 17.73 -18.71 -11.77
CA LYS A 198 16.73 -19.44 -11.00
C LYS A 198 15.84 -18.43 -10.27
N VAL A 199 14.54 -18.43 -10.61
CA VAL A 199 13.54 -17.61 -9.94
C VAL A 199 12.73 -18.48 -8.98
N GLY A 200 12.82 -18.17 -7.69
CA GLY A 200 11.96 -18.69 -6.63
C GLY A 200 11.35 -17.56 -5.82
N LEU A 201 10.57 -17.92 -4.80
CA LEU A 201 9.90 -16.95 -3.92
C LEU A 201 10.88 -15.96 -3.28
N ASN A 202 12.07 -16.41 -2.87
CA ASN A 202 13.09 -15.54 -2.30
C ASN A 202 13.51 -14.42 -3.27
N GLN A 203 13.74 -14.75 -4.54
CA GLN A 203 14.09 -13.75 -5.55
C GLN A 203 12.95 -12.76 -5.80
N ILE A 204 11.69 -13.22 -5.80
CA ILE A 204 10.53 -12.32 -5.94
C ILE A 204 10.42 -11.38 -4.74
N MET A 205 10.65 -11.88 -3.52
CA MET A 205 10.66 -11.05 -2.32
C MET A 205 11.82 -10.04 -2.31
N ASP A 206 12.99 -10.44 -2.80
CA ASP A 206 14.14 -9.54 -2.93
C ASP A 206 13.87 -8.46 -3.98
N LEU A 207 13.17 -8.79 -5.07
CA LEU A 207 12.68 -7.82 -6.06
C LEU A 207 11.67 -6.84 -5.45
N LEU A 208 10.70 -7.30 -4.65
CA LEU A 208 9.76 -6.42 -3.94
C LEU A 208 10.53 -5.37 -3.12
N ASN A 209 11.56 -5.79 -2.38
CA ASN A 209 12.37 -4.88 -1.57
C ASN A 209 13.18 -3.90 -2.40
N ARG A 210 13.92 -4.40 -3.40
CA ARG A 210 14.77 -3.56 -4.25
C ARG A 210 13.93 -2.57 -5.05
N ALA A 211 12.76 -2.97 -5.52
CA ALA A 211 11.87 -2.12 -6.31
C ALA A 211 11.34 -0.89 -5.56
N LEU A 212 11.30 -0.92 -4.23
CA LEU A 212 10.86 0.23 -3.42
C LEU A 212 11.93 1.30 -3.27
N ILE A 213 13.21 0.96 -3.49
CA ILE A 213 14.34 1.84 -3.17
C ILE A 213 15.31 2.06 -4.34
N SER A 214 15.28 1.19 -5.35
CA SER A 214 16.22 1.16 -6.48
C SER A 214 15.49 1.26 -7.80
N THR A 215 16.16 1.85 -8.81
CA THR A 215 15.72 1.86 -10.21
C THR A 215 16.45 0.82 -11.06
N SER A 216 17.28 -0.05 -10.47
CA SER A 216 18.01 -1.14 -11.13
C SER A 216 17.72 -2.48 -10.48
N SER A 217 16.44 -2.73 -10.21
CA SER A 217 15.97 -3.85 -9.38
C SER A 217 16.40 -5.22 -9.90
N LEU A 218 16.42 -5.45 -11.22
CA LEU A 218 16.85 -6.73 -11.78
C LEU A 218 18.36 -6.94 -11.61
N THR A 219 19.15 -5.92 -11.89
CA THR A 219 20.62 -5.93 -11.68
C THR A 219 20.95 -6.17 -10.20
N ASP A 220 20.27 -5.47 -9.29
CA ASP A 220 20.53 -5.58 -7.86
C ASP A 220 20.26 -6.99 -7.32
N VAL A 221 19.21 -7.66 -7.82
CA VAL A 221 18.83 -9.01 -7.36
C VAL A 221 19.61 -10.11 -8.07
N PHE A 222 19.76 -10.04 -9.40
CA PHE A 222 20.29 -11.15 -10.19
C PHE A 222 21.78 -11.04 -10.51
N LEU A 223 22.39 -9.86 -10.39
CA LEU A 223 23.84 -9.64 -10.59
C LEU A 223 24.58 -9.27 -9.30
N GLY A 224 23.87 -9.20 -8.16
CA GLY A 224 24.48 -9.03 -6.84
C GLY A 224 25.15 -7.67 -6.63
N ARG A 225 24.69 -6.62 -7.32
CA ARG A 225 25.21 -5.27 -7.13
C ARG A 225 24.72 -4.70 -5.80
N GLU A 226 25.61 -4.08 -5.03
CA GLU A 226 25.21 -3.26 -3.88
C GLU A 226 24.33 -2.11 -4.39
N ALA A 227 23.11 -2.01 -3.85
CA ALA A 227 22.20 -0.96 -4.25
C ALA A 227 22.84 0.41 -3.98
N GLY A 228 22.74 1.31 -4.96
CA GLY A 228 22.97 2.72 -4.74
C GLY A 228 22.01 3.28 -3.69
N GLY A 229 22.24 4.51 -3.23
CA GLY A 229 21.35 5.18 -2.28
C GLY A 229 19.89 5.18 -2.74
N SER A 230 18.95 5.19 -1.80
CA SER A 230 17.50 5.20 -2.07
C SER A 230 17.13 6.31 -3.05
N MET A 231 16.52 5.97 -4.18
CA MET A 231 16.11 6.90 -5.23
C MET A 231 14.61 7.22 -5.15
N SER A 232 14.12 7.61 -3.97
CA SER A 232 12.75 8.09 -3.82
C SER A 232 12.69 9.61 -3.86
N SER A 233 11.74 10.18 -4.60
CA SER A 233 11.50 11.62 -4.66
C SER A 233 10.02 11.93 -4.62
N PHE A 234 9.65 13.02 -3.94
CA PHE A 234 8.30 13.53 -3.90
C PHE A 234 8.30 15.05 -4.12
N THR A 235 7.39 15.53 -4.96
CA THR A 235 7.16 16.96 -5.18
C THR A 235 5.84 17.36 -4.51
N PRO A 236 5.89 18.17 -3.42
CA PRO A 236 4.67 18.63 -2.75
C PRO A 236 3.78 19.47 -3.66
N LEU A 237 2.47 19.28 -3.51
CA LEU A 237 1.45 20.10 -4.16
C LEU A 237 1.33 21.45 -3.45
N LEU A 238 1.33 22.53 -4.23
CA LEU A 238 1.06 23.88 -3.72
C LEU A 238 -0.44 24.14 -3.70
N ALA A 239 -0.92 24.82 -2.66
CA ALA A 239 -2.33 25.13 -2.44
C ALA A 239 -3.01 25.97 -3.54
N SER A 240 -2.27 26.46 -4.55
CA SER A 240 -2.83 27.22 -5.68
C SER A 240 -3.61 26.36 -6.68
N GLN A 241 -3.59 25.03 -6.55
CA GLN A 241 -4.53 24.17 -7.25
C GLN A 241 -5.82 24.10 -6.43
N ASN A 242 -6.80 24.92 -6.83
CA ASN A 242 -8.16 24.96 -6.29
C ASN A 242 -8.83 23.58 -6.35
N VAL A 243 -8.51 22.70 -5.42
CA VAL A 243 -9.35 21.55 -5.10
C VAL A 243 -10.26 22.02 -3.97
N SER A 244 -11.27 22.80 -4.32
CA SER A 244 -12.39 23.11 -3.43
C SER A 244 -13.06 21.79 -3.03
N GLY A 245 -12.63 21.21 -1.92
CA GLY A 245 -13.11 19.92 -1.46
C GLY A 245 -14.18 20.08 -0.39
N SER A 246 -15.43 19.77 -0.71
CA SER A 246 -16.53 19.59 0.27
C SER A 246 -16.36 18.32 1.13
N GLY A 247 -15.13 17.88 1.35
CA GLY A 247 -14.79 16.62 2.02
C GLY A 247 -14.40 16.82 3.49
N PRO A 248 -14.16 15.71 4.22
CA PRO A 248 -13.65 15.76 5.58
C PRO A 248 -12.36 16.58 5.65
N SER A 249 -12.15 17.29 6.75
CA SER A 249 -10.91 18.01 7.04
C SER A 249 -10.54 17.81 8.51
N PHE A 250 -9.27 18.01 8.83
CA PHE A 250 -8.77 17.84 10.19
C PHE A 250 -8.16 19.12 10.72
N ASN A 251 -8.58 19.56 11.91
CA ASN A 251 -7.94 20.66 12.61
C ASN A 251 -6.87 20.11 13.53
N LEU A 252 -5.64 20.58 13.37
CA LEU A 252 -4.48 20.16 14.15
C LEU A 252 -3.82 21.35 14.83
N GLN A 253 -3.29 21.10 16.02
CA GLN A 253 -2.35 22.01 16.68
C GLN A 253 -0.94 21.47 16.45
N ILE A 254 -0.10 22.25 15.78
CA ILE A 254 1.26 21.87 15.40
C ILE A 254 2.24 22.69 16.24
N THR A 255 3.23 22.02 16.80
CA THR A 255 4.34 22.67 17.52
C THR A 255 5.60 22.67 16.65
N VAL A 256 6.18 23.85 16.46
CA VAL A 256 7.36 24.13 15.63
C VAL A 256 8.53 24.54 16.53
N SER A 257 9.74 24.14 16.17
CA SER A 257 10.98 24.66 16.77
C SER A 257 11.52 25.77 15.89
N LYS A 258 11.59 27.01 16.42
CA LYS A 258 12.11 28.18 15.71
C LYS A 258 13.54 27.96 15.23
N SER A 259 14.42 27.56 16.15
CA SER A 259 15.84 27.37 15.87
C SER A 259 16.11 26.30 14.82
N LYS A 260 15.27 25.26 14.75
CA LYS A 260 15.41 24.16 13.80
C LYS A 260 14.58 24.36 12.53
N ASN A 261 13.70 25.36 12.49
CA ASN A 261 12.73 25.61 11.43
C ASN A 261 12.00 24.33 10.98
N LYS A 262 11.50 23.56 11.96
CA LYS A 262 10.85 22.26 11.70
C LYS A 262 9.69 22.01 12.63
N ILE A 263 8.72 21.24 12.14
CA ILE A 263 7.64 20.72 12.96
C ILE A 263 8.23 19.65 13.89
N LEU A 264 7.91 19.72 15.18
CA LEU A 264 8.30 18.70 16.14
C LEU A 264 7.22 17.61 16.24
N TYR A 265 5.98 18.04 16.45
CA TYR A 265 4.83 17.16 16.53
C TYR A 265 3.52 17.92 16.26
N ALA A 266 2.47 17.17 15.98
CA ALA A 266 1.09 17.63 15.91
C ALA A 266 0.25 16.93 16.99
N GLU A 267 -0.57 17.67 17.71
CA GLU A 267 -1.63 17.10 18.54
C GLU A 267 -2.82 16.74 17.66
N ALA A 268 -3.21 15.47 17.72
CA ALA A 268 -4.21 14.87 16.86
C ALA A 268 -5.27 14.13 17.66
N LYS A 269 -6.51 14.33 17.24
CA LYS A 269 -7.65 13.51 17.67
C LYS A 269 -7.72 12.21 16.88
N GLU A 270 -8.72 11.41 17.20
CA GLU A 270 -8.94 10.06 16.71
C GLU A 270 -9.12 10.01 15.20
N ASP A 271 -9.89 10.93 14.62
CA ASP A 271 -10.18 10.90 13.18
C ASP A 271 -8.92 11.11 12.32
N PHE A 272 -8.03 12.04 12.71
CA PHE A 272 -6.75 12.22 12.02
C PHE A 272 -5.81 11.03 12.25
N THR A 273 -5.81 10.47 13.47
CA THR A 273 -4.98 9.31 13.81
C THR A 273 -5.43 8.06 13.03
N ASP A 274 -6.74 7.83 12.94
CA ASP A 274 -7.36 6.78 12.13
C ASP A 274 -7.08 6.98 10.64
N PHE A 275 -7.10 8.23 10.17
CA PHE A 275 -6.67 8.58 8.81
C PHE A 275 -5.21 8.21 8.56
N LEU A 276 -4.27 8.57 9.44
CA LEU A 276 -2.87 8.17 9.30
C LEU A 276 -2.74 6.64 9.27
N PHE A 277 -3.31 5.95 10.26
CA PHE A 277 -3.27 4.49 10.32
C PHE A 277 -3.87 3.81 9.09
N SER A 278 -4.85 4.45 8.42
CA SER A 278 -5.43 3.93 7.18
C SER A 278 -4.40 3.79 6.05
N PHE A 279 -3.28 4.54 6.05
CA PHE A 279 -2.21 4.37 5.08
C PHE A 279 -1.67 2.94 5.07
N LEU A 280 -1.61 2.26 6.23
CA LEU A 280 -1.15 0.88 6.34
C LEU A 280 -2.07 -0.10 5.58
N SER A 281 -3.35 0.22 5.46
CA SER A 281 -4.34 -0.60 4.74
C SER A 281 -4.42 -0.30 3.24
N MET A 282 -3.79 0.78 2.77
CA MET A 282 -3.87 1.20 1.38
C MET A 282 -2.98 0.32 0.49
N PRO A 283 -3.52 -0.26 -0.61
CA PRO A 283 -2.69 -0.91 -1.61
C PRO A 283 -1.67 0.05 -2.20
N LEU A 284 -0.47 -0.46 -2.53
CA LEU A 284 0.58 0.33 -3.15
C LEU A 284 0.12 0.97 -4.47
N GLY A 285 -0.62 0.24 -5.32
CA GLY A 285 -1.16 0.76 -6.58
C GLY A 285 -2.18 1.90 -6.38
N SER A 286 -3.03 1.81 -5.35
CA SER A 286 -3.95 2.91 -4.98
C SER A 286 -3.18 4.15 -4.53
N THR A 287 -2.09 3.93 -3.79
CA THR A 287 -1.21 5.01 -3.31
C THR A 287 -0.50 5.71 -4.47
N LEU A 288 0.08 4.94 -5.40
CA LEU A 288 0.72 5.48 -6.61
C LEU A 288 -0.29 6.19 -7.53
N LYS A 289 -1.55 5.74 -7.57
CA LYS A 289 -2.63 6.43 -8.28
C LYS A 289 -2.91 7.82 -7.71
N LEU A 290 -3.02 7.94 -6.39
CA LEU A 290 -3.30 9.21 -5.72
C LEU A 290 -2.18 10.22 -5.90
N LEU A 291 -0.94 9.74 -5.95
CA LEU A 291 0.27 10.54 -6.06
C LEU A 291 0.82 10.61 -7.49
N ASP A 292 0.04 10.18 -8.48
CA ASP A 292 0.49 10.04 -9.85
C ASP A 292 1.09 11.35 -10.39
N GLY A 293 2.29 11.26 -10.95
CA GLY A 293 3.06 12.39 -11.44
C GLY A 293 3.87 13.16 -10.37
N ASN A 294 3.60 12.95 -9.07
CA ASN A 294 4.25 13.69 -7.98
C ASN A 294 5.20 12.84 -7.15
N ILE A 295 5.18 11.52 -7.29
CA ILE A 295 6.05 10.60 -6.57
C ILE A 295 6.86 9.71 -7.50
N ASN A 296 8.07 9.38 -7.08
CA ASN A 296 8.88 8.31 -7.63
C ASN A 296 9.36 7.42 -6.47
N ILE A 297 9.00 6.13 -6.49
CA ILE A 297 9.40 5.14 -5.50
C ILE A 297 10.10 4.00 -6.25
N GLY A 298 11.42 4.11 -6.38
CA GLY A 298 12.26 3.12 -7.08
C GLY A 298 11.66 2.66 -8.41
N SER A 299 11.69 1.36 -8.66
CA SER A 299 11.09 0.70 -9.81
C SER A 299 9.56 0.55 -9.73
N MET A 300 8.95 0.67 -8.54
CA MET A 300 7.49 0.50 -8.39
C MET A 300 6.67 1.52 -9.17
N HIS A 301 7.19 2.74 -9.30
CA HIS A 301 6.58 3.77 -10.15
C HIS A 301 6.51 3.35 -11.62
N ASN A 302 7.60 2.78 -12.14
CA ASN A 302 7.69 2.34 -13.53
C ASN A 302 6.84 1.09 -13.80
N LEU A 303 6.75 0.19 -12.82
CA LEU A 303 5.81 -0.94 -12.87
C LEU A 303 4.36 -0.44 -12.97
N TYR A 304 3.96 0.51 -12.11
CA TYR A 304 2.61 1.10 -12.16
C TYR A 304 2.32 1.84 -13.48
N LYS A 305 3.28 2.63 -13.99
CA LYS A 305 3.18 3.26 -15.32
C LYS A 305 3.03 2.24 -16.44
N SER A 306 3.71 1.10 -16.33
CA SER A 306 3.61 0.02 -17.31
C SER A 306 2.19 -0.53 -17.37
N VAL A 307 1.53 -0.72 -16.22
CA VAL A 307 0.11 -1.12 -16.18
C VAL A 307 -0.79 -0.10 -16.89
N LYS A 308 -0.53 1.20 -16.74
CA LYS A 308 -1.29 2.25 -17.46
C LYS A 308 -1.08 2.21 -18.97
N GLY A 309 0.14 1.91 -19.41
CA GLY A 309 0.52 1.90 -20.83
C GLY A 309 0.22 0.58 -21.55
N LEU A 310 -0.02 -0.51 -20.84
CA LEU A 310 -0.30 -1.81 -21.43
C LEU A 310 -1.65 -1.83 -22.15
N ASN A 311 -1.67 -2.41 -23.35
CA ASN A 311 -2.90 -2.54 -24.12
C ASN A 311 -3.88 -3.45 -23.36
N PRO A 312 -5.16 -3.05 -23.22
CA PRO A 312 -6.16 -3.80 -22.45
C PRO A 312 -6.29 -5.28 -22.82
N SER A 313 -6.02 -5.64 -24.08
CA SER A 313 -6.06 -7.03 -24.55
C SER A 313 -5.03 -7.96 -23.91
N TRP A 314 -3.99 -7.42 -23.26
CA TRP A 314 -2.91 -8.17 -22.62
C TRP A 314 -3.15 -8.47 -21.14
N PHE A 315 -4.15 -7.83 -20.55
CA PHE A 315 -4.69 -8.31 -19.29
C PHE A 315 -5.45 -9.62 -19.55
N GLY A 316 -5.43 -10.53 -18.58
CA GLY A 316 -6.28 -11.72 -18.62
C GLY A 316 -7.75 -11.30 -18.80
N ARG A 317 -8.60 -12.15 -19.40
CA ARG A 317 -10.02 -11.77 -19.62
C ARG A 317 -10.76 -11.69 -18.30
N TYR A 318 -10.66 -10.54 -17.64
CA TYR A 318 -11.48 -10.20 -16.49
C TYR A 318 -12.92 -9.98 -16.98
N ARG A 319 -13.72 -11.04 -17.04
CA ARG A 319 -15.16 -10.97 -17.35
C ARG A 319 -15.96 -10.50 -16.14
N SER A 320 -15.67 -9.32 -15.60
CA SER A 320 -16.69 -8.59 -14.87
C SER A 320 -17.45 -7.70 -15.85
N LYS A 321 -18.74 -7.99 -16.05
CA LYS A 321 -19.64 -7.12 -16.84
C LYS A 321 -19.64 -5.65 -16.36
N ARG A 322 -19.09 -5.36 -15.17
CA ARG A 322 -19.07 -4.04 -14.53
C ARG A 322 -17.72 -3.31 -14.56
N ARG A 323 -16.60 -3.98 -14.90
CA ARG A 323 -15.27 -3.34 -14.93
C ARG A 323 -14.46 -3.79 -16.15
N PRO A 324 -14.42 -3.00 -17.23
CA PRO A 324 -13.70 -3.35 -18.45
C PRO A 324 -12.17 -3.16 -18.38
N PHE A 325 -11.64 -2.68 -17.24
CA PHE A 325 -10.21 -2.37 -17.04
C PHE A 325 -9.57 -3.26 -15.97
N SER A 326 -8.24 -3.41 -16.02
CA SER A 326 -7.46 -4.17 -15.04
C SER A 326 -7.77 -3.72 -13.60
N PRO A 327 -7.97 -4.66 -12.65
CA PRO A 327 -8.22 -4.31 -11.24
C PRO A 327 -7.09 -3.45 -10.64
N LEU A 328 -5.88 -3.50 -11.21
CA LEU A 328 -4.68 -2.83 -10.73
C LEU A 328 -4.70 -1.28 -10.86
N LEU A 329 -5.53 -0.72 -11.75
CA LEU A 329 -5.62 0.74 -11.97
C LEU A 329 -6.67 1.44 -11.10
N ASP A 330 -7.53 0.66 -10.44
CA ASP A 330 -8.59 1.17 -9.56
C ASP A 330 -8.76 0.26 -8.35
N LEU A 331 -7.63 -0.01 -7.69
CA LEU A 331 -7.59 -0.77 -6.46
C LEU A 331 -8.29 -0.01 -5.34
N LYS A 332 -9.25 -0.67 -4.72
CA LYS A 332 -9.93 -0.23 -3.50
C LYS A 332 -9.23 -0.83 -2.29
N VAL A 333 -9.48 -0.29 -1.10
CA VAL A 333 -9.06 -0.93 0.15
C VAL A 333 -9.97 -2.13 0.43
N ALA A 334 -9.43 -3.21 0.98
CA ALA A 334 -10.24 -4.38 1.33
C ALA A 334 -11.45 -4.01 2.21
N TYR A 335 -12.55 -4.75 2.08
CA TYR A 335 -13.77 -4.51 2.84
C TYR A 335 -13.48 -4.40 4.36
N GLN A 336 -14.05 -3.38 5.00
CA GLN A 336 -13.85 -3.03 6.40
C GLN A 336 -12.43 -2.59 6.81
N ASN A 337 -11.47 -2.48 5.90
CA ASN A 337 -10.09 -2.10 6.23
C ASN A 337 -9.79 -0.61 6.01
N GLY A 338 -10.71 0.17 5.42
CA GLY A 338 -10.49 1.59 5.13
C GLY A 338 -10.77 2.52 6.30
N CYS A 339 -10.75 3.83 6.01
CA CYS A 339 -11.18 4.89 6.91
C CYS A 339 -12.29 5.69 6.24
N LYS A 340 -13.42 5.91 6.94
CA LYS A 340 -14.58 6.63 6.38
C LYS A 340 -14.40 8.14 6.42
N ASN A 341 -13.84 8.66 7.51
CA ASN A 341 -13.63 10.08 7.71
C ASN A 341 -12.24 10.46 7.21
N GLN A 342 -12.07 10.53 5.89
CA GLN A 342 -10.78 10.82 5.30
C GLN A 342 -10.91 11.72 4.04
N PRO A 343 -9.93 12.63 3.80
CA PRO A 343 -9.98 13.64 2.75
C PRO A 343 -9.54 13.15 1.36
N LEU A 344 -8.95 11.96 1.28
CA LEU A 344 -8.57 11.30 0.03
C LEU A 344 -9.81 10.61 -0.59
N ASP A 345 -9.75 10.28 -1.86
CA ASP A 345 -10.88 9.60 -2.54
C ASP A 345 -10.66 8.08 -2.56
N VAL A 346 -10.40 7.51 -1.37
CA VAL A 346 -10.11 6.08 -1.20
C VAL A 346 -11.37 5.34 -0.76
N HIS A 347 -11.80 4.40 -1.59
CA HIS A 347 -13.00 3.60 -1.33
C HIS A 347 -12.65 2.20 -0.87
N GLU A 348 -13.52 1.63 -0.04
CA GLU A 348 -13.50 0.21 0.29
C GLU A 348 -14.17 -0.63 -0.80
N GLU A 349 -13.73 -1.87 -0.93
CA GLU A 349 -14.46 -2.89 -1.64
C GLU A 349 -15.86 -3.08 -1.08
N GLU A 350 -16.80 -3.45 -1.95
CA GLU A 350 -18.12 -3.85 -1.49
C GLU A 350 -18.02 -5.14 -0.67
N CYS A 351 -18.98 -5.35 0.24
CA CYS A 351 -19.04 -6.58 1.01
C CYS A 351 -18.94 -7.78 0.03
N PRO A 352 -17.99 -8.71 0.21
CA PRO A 352 -17.73 -9.79 -0.74
C PRO A 352 -18.95 -10.67 -1.03
N ARG A 353 -20.02 -10.57 -0.23
CA ARG A 353 -21.33 -11.19 -0.47
C ARG A 353 -22.45 -10.29 0.03
N ARG A 354 -23.49 -10.10 -0.80
CA ARG A 354 -24.86 -10.00 -0.27
C ARG A 354 -25.17 -11.39 0.26
N THR A 355 -25.04 -11.59 1.56
CA THR A 355 -25.60 -12.80 2.17
C THR A 355 -27.11 -12.74 1.91
N ASP A 356 -27.66 -13.69 1.16
CA ASP A 356 -29.12 -13.93 1.14
C ASP A 356 -29.65 -14.25 2.55
N TYR A 357 -28.75 -14.44 3.52
CA TYR A 357 -29.03 -14.52 4.93
C TYR A 357 -29.14 -13.11 5.53
N SER A 358 -30.25 -12.87 6.22
CA SER A 358 -30.60 -11.71 7.06
C SER A 358 -29.66 -11.46 8.26
N SER A 359 -28.43 -11.97 8.20
CA SER A 359 -27.41 -11.89 9.22
C SER A 359 -26.75 -10.50 9.22
N GLN A 360 -26.69 -9.85 10.37
CA GLN A 360 -25.94 -8.61 10.55
C GLN A 360 -24.43 -8.91 10.54
N VAL A 361 -23.65 -8.14 9.79
CA VAL A 361 -22.18 -8.25 9.75
C VAL A 361 -21.57 -7.42 10.87
N PHE A 362 -20.69 -8.02 11.65
CA PHE A 362 -19.93 -7.36 12.71
C PHE A 362 -18.97 -6.32 12.12
N GLU A 363 -19.09 -5.06 12.57
CA GLU A 363 -18.19 -3.96 12.22
C GLU A 363 -17.13 -3.76 13.32
N PRO A 364 -15.88 -4.21 13.13
CA PRO A 364 -14.85 -4.14 14.17
C PRO A 364 -14.49 -2.70 14.58
N ARG A 365 -14.72 -1.71 13.72
CA ARG A 365 -14.36 -0.29 13.94
C ARG A 365 -15.44 0.50 14.65
N CYS A 366 -16.18 -0.15 15.54
CA CYS A 366 -17.16 0.49 16.43
C CYS A 366 -17.24 -0.26 17.76
N ALA A 367 -17.79 0.40 18.79
CA ALA A 367 -17.76 -0.10 20.17
C ALA A 367 -18.47 -1.45 20.38
N ASN A 368 -19.58 -1.69 19.66
CA ASN A 368 -20.47 -2.82 19.87
C ASN A 368 -20.60 -3.75 18.66
N GLY A 369 -19.89 -3.50 17.56
CA GLY A 369 -19.96 -4.32 16.35
C GLY A 369 -21.19 -4.12 15.46
N SER A 370 -22.20 -3.36 15.90
CA SER A 370 -23.48 -3.20 15.18
C SER A 370 -23.66 -1.82 14.55
N GLY A 371 -22.76 -0.88 14.85
CA GLY A 371 -22.83 0.51 14.42
C GLY A 371 -22.14 0.77 13.08
N GLN A 372 -22.14 2.03 12.68
CA GLN A 372 -21.29 2.48 11.57
C GLN A 372 -19.84 2.51 12.03
N ALA A 373 -18.92 2.16 11.13
CA ALA A 373 -17.49 2.33 11.39
C ALA A 373 -17.18 3.79 11.73
N VAL A 374 -16.57 3.99 12.90
CA VAL A 374 -16.07 5.30 13.36
C VAL A 374 -14.55 5.40 13.25
N GLY A 375 -13.84 4.26 13.21
CA GLY A 375 -12.39 4.18 13.05
C GLY A 375 -11.76 3.09 13.93
N PHE A 376 -10.44 3.00 13.97
CA PHE A 376 -9.71 1.92 14.64
C PHE A 376 -9.47 2.20 16.14
N VAL A 377 -9.17 3.45 16.49
CA VAL A 377 -8.84 3.85 17.85
C VAL A 377 -10.08 4.13 18.70
N LYS A 378 -9.99 3.82 19.99
CA LYS A 378 -11.06 4.05 20.96
C LYS A 378 -11.26 5.56 21.20
N ARG A 379 -12.49 5.97 21.44
CA ARG A 379 -12.88 7.36 21.71
C ARG A 379 -13.36 7.53 23.17
N PRO A 380 -13.10 8.66 23.85
CA PRO A 380 -12.25 9.77 23.41
C PRO A 380 -10.74 9.47 23.55
N SER A 381 -9.91 9.90 22.61
CA SER A 381 -8.44 9.79 22.62
C SER A 381 -7.73 11.00 21.99
N LEU A 382 -6.53 11.29 22.48
CA LEU A 382 -5.62 12.33 21.98
C LEU A 382 -4.24 11.72 21.77
N PHE A 383 -3.56 12.13 20.70
CA PHE A 383 -2.26 11.61 20.29
C PHE A 383 -1.30 12.75 19.95
N ALA A 384 -0.02 12.53 20.20
CA ALA A 384 1.07 13.29 19.60
C ALA A 384 1.58 12.52 18.38
N VAL A 385 1.58 13.16 17.22
CA VAL A 385 2.16 12.66 15.98
C VAL A 385 3.46 13.40 15.75
N MET A 386 4.59 12.70 15.83
CA MET A 386 5.92 13.27 15.61
C MET A 386 6.16 13.56 14.12
N ASP A 387 7.17 14.38 13.82
CA ASP A 387 7.55 14.72 12.43
C ASP A 387 7.80 13.48 11.56
N ASP A 388 8.35 12.43 12.14
CA ASP A 388 8.63 11.15 11.49
C ASP A 388 7.43 10.17 11.49
N LEU A 389 6.22 10.67 11.78
CA LEU A 389 4.96 9.94 11.96
C LEU A 389 4.95 8.86 13.05
N GLN A 390 5.91 8.88 13.98
CA GLN A 390 5.74 8.13 15.21
C GLN A 390 4.54 8.70 16.00
N VAL A 391 3.63 7.83 16.42
CA VAL A 391 2.41 8.23 17.15
C VAL A 391 2.55 7.81 18.60
N THR A 392 2.18 8.69 19.53
CA THR A 392 2.14 8.42 20.98
C THR A 392 0.78 8.82 21.55
N PRO A 393 0.06 7.94 22.28
CA PRO A 393 -1.18 8.32 22.94
C PRO A 393 -0.90 9.26 24.10
N LEU A 394 -1.52 10.45 24.11
CA LEU A 394 -1.37 11.45 25.18
C LEU A 394 -2.32 11.19 26.35
N THR A 395 -3.38 10.40 26.16
CA THR A 395 -4.35 10.08 27.22
C THR A 395 -3.78 9.23 28.35
N SER A 396 -2.70 8.49 28.09
CA SER A 396 -2.04 7.62 29.05
C SER A 396 -0.56 7.98 29.28
N THR A 397 -0.08 9.08 28.67
CA THR A 397 1.29 9.56 28.85
C THR A 397 1.32 10.90 29.57
N SER A 398 2.32 11.09 30.43
CA SER A 398 2.56 12.38 31.08
C SER A 398 3.00 13.42 30.03
N SER A 399 2.25 14.52 29.92
CA SER A 399 2.58 15.64 29.04
C SER A 399 3.97 16.22 29.36
N ILE A 400 4.34 16.30 30.64
CA ILE A 400 5.67 16.75 31.08
C ILE A 400 6.76 15.78 30.59
N SER A 401 6.55 14.47 30.78
CA SER A 401 7.52 13.46 30.32
C SER A 401 7.64 13.40 28.80
N PHE A 402 6.56 13.70 28.07
CA PHE A 402 6.59 13.85 26.63
C PHE A 402 7.43 15.08 26.21
N LEU A 403 7.17 16.25 26.79
CA LEU A 403 7.91 17.48 26.50
C LEU A 403 9.41 17.35 26.83
N GLN A 404 9.76 16.66 27.93
CA GLN A 404 11.15 16.37 28.29
C GLN A 404 11.90 15.58 27.20
N LYS A 405 11.22 14.66 26.49
CA LYS A 405 11.81 13.87 25.40
C LYS A 405 12.09 14.69 24.14
N LEU A 406 11.44 15.85 23.97
CA LEU A 406 11.70 16.71 22.81
C LEU A 406 13.10 17.33 22.87
N HIS A 407 13.66 17.51 24.07
CA HIS A 407 14.96 18.16 24.28
C HIS A 407 15.07 19.53 23.58
N VAL A 408 14.01 20.34 23.66
CA VAL A 408 13.94 21.70 23.10
C VAL A 408 13.55 22.71 24.19
N PRO A 409 14.22 23.87 24.29
CA PRO A 409 13.83 24.92 25.22
C PRO A 409 12.42 25.46 24.92
N PHE A 410 11.61 25.75 25.94
CA PHE A 410 10.24 26.25 25.74
C PHE A 410 10.18 27.56 24.94
N ASN A 411 11.16 28.45 25.12
CA ASN A 411 11.22 29.72 24.39
C ASN A 411 11.50 29.53 22.89
N ASP A 412 11.89 28.31 22.46
CA ASP A 412 12.10 27.93 21.06
C ASP A 412 10.84 27.35 20.40
N LEU A 413 9.78 27.09 21.17
CA LEU A 413 8.56 26.47 20.68
C LEU A 413 7.55 27.53 20.22
N GLU A 414 6.88 27.24 19.11
CA GLU A 414 5.75 28.00 18.58
C GLU A 414 4.60 27.07 18.22
N GLU A 415 3.37 27.55 18.38
CA GLU A 415 2.18 26.76 18.15
C GLU A 415 1.33 27.36 17.03
N TYR A 416 0.94 26.51 16.08
CA TYR A 416 0.14 26.88 14.93
C TYR A 416 -1.10 26.00 14.85
N LYS A 417 -2.24 26.61 14.50
CA LYS A 417 -3.48 25.87 14.20
C LYS A 417 -3.62 25.77 12.70
N VAL A 418 -3.63 24.55 12.18
CA VAL A 418 -3.77 24.29 10.75
C VAL A 418 -4.95 23.39 10.46
N THR A 419 -5.49 23.51 9.26
CA THR A 419 -6.54 22.63 8.75
C THR A 419 -5.98 21.81 7.60
N ILE A 420 -6.11 20.49 7.70
CA ILE A 420 -5.66 19.51 6.70
C ILE A 420 -6.83 19.19 5.78
N HIS A 421 -6.75 19.63 4.54
CA HIS A 421 -7.67 19.25 3.47
C HIS A 421 -7.02 18.18 2.58
N LYS A 422 -7.62 17.91 1.42
CA LYS A 422 -7.17 16.90 0.47
C LYS A 422 -5.73 17.14 0.00
N THR A 423 -5.36 18.38 -0.29
CA THR A 423 -4.00 18.72 -0.76
C THR A 423 -2.95 18.42 0.30
N GLU A 424 -3.18 18.87 1.54
CA GLU A 424 -2.30 18.61 2.69
C GLU A 424 -2.22 17.11 2.98
N ALA A 425 -3.33 16.40 2.86
CA ALA A 425 -3.39 14.95 3.04
C ALA A 425 -2.59 14.17 1.99
N LEU A 426 -2.64 14.61 0.72
CA LEU A 426 -1.80 14.04 -0.36
C LEU A 426 -0.32 14.33 -0.12
N ASN A 427 0.01 15.55 0.31
CA ASN A 427 1.37 15.93 0.67
C ASN A 427 1.91 15.09 1.82
N LEU A 428 1.08 14.84 2.84
CA LEU A 428 1.43 14.00 3.96
C LEU A 428 1.64 12.53 3.54
N LEU A 429 0.78 11.98 2.69
CA LEU A 429 0.93 10.63 2.14
C LEU A 429 2.24 10.52 1.33
N GLY A 430 2.50 11.46 0.41
CA GLY A 430 3.72 11.47 -0.39
C GLY A 430 5.00 11.63 0.44
N ALA A 431 4.99 12.55 1.41
CA ALA A 431 6.11 12.75 2.34
C ALA A 431 6.32 11.52 3.24
N SER A 432 5.24 10.83 3.64
CA SER A 432 5.34 9.62 4.47
C SER A 432 6.08 8.48 3.78
N LEU A 433 6.04 8.40 2.44
CA LEU A 433 6.71 7.35 1.67
C LEU A 433 8.18 7.65 1.36
N THR A 434 8.56 8.93 1.37
CA THR A 434 9.82 9.40 0.77
C THR A 434 10.73 10.16 1.73
N SER A 435 10.22 10.58 2.90
CA SER A 435 10.95 11.38 3.88
C SER A 435 11.02 10.70 5.24
N LYS A 436 11.94 11.18 6.09
CA LYS A 436 12.02 10.90 7.54
C LYS A 436 11.42 12.05 8.39
N ALA A 437 10.90 13.10 7.75
CA ALA A 437 10.32 14.30 8.34
C ALA A 437 9.04 14.67 7.57
N ALA A 438 8.02 13.84 7.71
CA ALA A 438 6.81 13.90 6.89
C ALA A 438 5.92 15.09 7.24
N LEU A 439 5.81 15.50 8.52
CA LEU A 439 5.03 16.68 8.88
C LEU A 439 5.69 17.94 8.32
N THR A 440 6.99 18.12 8.53
CA THR A 440 7.75 19.26 8.03
C THR A 440 7.68 19.33 6.52
N ASN A 441 7.96 18.23 5.81
CA ASN A 441 7.94 18.23 4.34
C ASN A 441 6.54 18.34 3.76
N GLY A 442 5.53 17.81 4.45
CA GLY A 442 4.14 17.81 3.98
C GLY A 442 3.37 19.09 4.30
N LEU A 443 3.69 19.78 5.42
CA LEU A 443 2.81 20.79 6.02
C LEU A 443 3.48 22.14 6.34
N SER A 444 4.81 22.25 6.28
CA SER A 444 5.54 23.49 6.66
C SER A 444 5.08 24.74 5.92
N TYR A 445 4.58 24.61 4.69
CA TYR A 445 4.08 25.77 3.92
C TYR A 445 2.85 26.42 4.56
N LEU A 446 2.05 25.68 5.34
CA LEU A 446 0.91 26.22 6.08
C LEU A 446 1.37 27.14 7.21
N VAL A 447 2.48 26.77 7.87
CA VAL A 447 3.10 27.57 8.93
C VAL A 447 3.65 28.87 8.35
N LYS A 448 4.45 28.77 7.28
CA LYS A 448 5.03 29.94 6.60
C LYS A 448 3.96 30.93 6.12
N LYS A 449 2.86 30.42 5.56
CA LYS A 449 1.74 31.25 5.13
C LYS A 449 1.14 32.05 6.28
N GLN A 450 1.00 31.45 7.47
CA GLN A 450 0.49 32.16 8.65
C GLN A 450 1.49 33.19 9.19
N GLU A 451 2.79 32.90 9.15
CA GLU A 451 3.84 33.86 9.52
C GLU A 451 3.85 35.09 8.59
N GLU A 452 3.69 34.87 7.28
CA GLU A 452 3.58 35.94 6.28
C GLU A 452 2.32 36.80 6.50
N GLU A 453 1.15 36.16 6.71
CA GLU A 453 -0.12 36.86 6.98
C GLU A 453 -0.11 37.65 8.31
N ALA A 454 0.65 37.20 9.31
CA ALA A 454 0.80 37.91 10.58
C ALA A 454 1.79 39.08 10.51
N SER A 455 2.65 39.12 9.49
CA SER A 455 3.67 40.14 9.28
C SER A 455 3.21 41.29 8.38
N THR A 456 2.05 41.15 7.74
CA THR A 456 1.35 42.16 6.93
C THR A 456 0.22 42.81 7.69
#